data_AF-A0A9P5QL01-F1
#
_entry.id   AF-A0A9P5QL01-F1
#
_cell.length_a   1.000
_cell.length_b   1.000
_cell.length_c   1.000
_cell.angle_alpha   90.00
_cell.angle_beta   90.00
_cell.angle_gamma   90.00
#
_symmetry.space_group_name_H-M   'P 1'
#
loop_
_entity.id
_entity.type
_entity.pdbx_description
1 polymer ?
#
loop_
_entity_poly.entity_id
_entity_poly.type
_entity_poly.pdbx_seq_one_letter_code
_entity_poly.pdbx_strand_id
1 'polypeptide(L)'
;MPLAGHPENILPLHGNQDGSLSHWTVTAKSYARGLARRISLSRAVLAFISIIAFYVLVNTLSVGTKNTKLPRDNNGNEMRIPLKDRKLREERERMMLEWDSRSNYRTDLSEVGPGRISSYPASLFTSDHQATPSSPTTSKYLPVTAVILSWKRKEGAKTVVAHLRKYPFIQEILIWNNNPEIELFATDFADRGNSQNTTGNSWPSVTVFNSVANLHDFSKYTTCTLAKYDHCYIQDDDWINLSLDSLYSVFLDQPNSLTTSTIPAMYAQQRSWVFQNPQIGLHTGFSWLGAGSFMPKTAVFKFLMQLGGSNLWKERVQLSDLFFSLWRNQYPVVLTHALAPLDQSSSWSGRIDQWSVVYEHMTDAIERITTMLSGQGSVQGSPHRNGAKADFVAAEEVPLVKNRHSRSSCANDKCLFQTNVDMFPAPEQIKWPAEPYNRDIHAHEARIKALNYPSPEFVAMHTYHYAVDQDLSTCWRSFHSFAGGDYFGLRFVLPLLDMGENAKSIEIWSTQAATLQALQSNMAIKASIDGKAWMTCSGEIEKSQGSVRFMDLSCTDTGKNIGIQLDTRGIQHLRFEMTDKSASPIEICGIRVGDMIL
;
A
#
# COMPACT_ATOMS: atom_id res chain seq x y z
N MET A 1 -24.42 -30.05 -37.53
CA MET A 1 -25.79 -29.50 -37.40
C MET A 1 -25.68 -28.17 -36.67
N PRO A 2 -26.15 -27.06 -37.29
CA PRO A 2 -25.91 -25.69 -36.81
C PRO A 2 -27.15 -25.09 -36.15
N LEU A 3 -26.96 -24.24 -35.14
CA LEU A 3 -27.91 -23.18 -34.71
C LEU A 3 -27.04 -22.01 -34.20
N ALA A 4 -26.92 -20.93 -34.97
CA ALA A 4 -27.70 -19.68 -34.87
C ALA A 4 -27.30 -18.88 -33.60
N GLY A 5 -26.72 -17.68 -33.65
CA GLY A 5 -26.97 -16.56 -34.55
C GLY A 5 -27.71 -15.48 -33.77
N HIS A 6 -26.97 -14.63 -33.04
CA HIS A 6 -27.51 -13.38 -32.48
C HIS A 6 -26.62 -12.20 -32.90
N PRO A 7 -27.19 -11.13 -33.47
CA PRO A 7 -26.45 -9.94 -33.85
C PRO A 7 -26.25 -9.04 -32.61
N GLU A 8 -25.00 -8.74 -32.29
CA GLU A 8 -24.64 -7.64 -31.40
C GLU A 8 -24.96 -6.31 -32.10
N ASN A 9 -26.03 -5.65 -31.65
CA ASN A 9 -26.27 -4.25 -31.98
C ASN A 9 -25.28 -3.38 -31.20
N ILE A 10 -24.27 -2.92 -31.92
CA ILE A 10 -23.35 -1.86 -31.51
C ILE A 10 -24.11 -0.53 -31.55
N LEU A 11 -24.39 0.06 -30.37
CA LEU A 11 -24.80 1.45 -30.26
C LEU A 11 -23.55 2.34 -30.06
N PRO A 12 -23.39 3.43 -30.83
CA PRO A 12 -22.37 4.42 -30.54
C PRO A 12 -22.79 5.24 -29.32
N LEU A 13 -21.91 5.33 -28.32
CA LEU A 13 -22.03 6.28 -27.21
C LEU A 13 -21.87 7.70 -27.76
N HIS A 14 -22.99 8.29 -28.21
CA HIS A 14 -23.12 9.74 -28.32
C HIS A 14 -23.42 10.28 -26.92
N GLY A 15 -22.42 10.91 -26.30
CA GLY A 15 -22.64 11.74 -25.12
C GLY A 15 -23.47 12.96 -25.50
N ASN A 16 -24.65 13.09 -24.91
CA ASN A 16 -25.48 14.28 -24.99
C ASN A 16 -24.69 15.50 -24.46
N GLN A 17 -24.45 16.47 -25.33
CA GLN A 17 -24.04 17.81 -24.95
C GLN A 17 -25.28 18.57 -24.49
N ASP A 18 -25.56 18.55 -23.18
CA ASP A 18 -26.34 19.57 -22.49
C ASP A 18 -26.13 19.45 -20.97
N GLY A 19 -24.93 19.81 -20.53
CA GLY A 19 -24.61 19.98 -19.12
C GLY A 19 -25.11 21.34 -18.61
N SER A 20 -26.43 21.50 -18.43
CA SER A 20 -26.99 22.71 -17.82
C SER A 20 -26.58 22.82 -16.34
N LEU A 21 -26.50 24.06 -15.82
CA LEU A 21 -26.27 24.38 -14.39
C LEU A 21 -27.14 23.58 -13.39
N SER A 22 -28.24 22.96 -13.84
CA SER A 22 -29.07 22.05 -13.04
C SER A 22 -28.35 20.76 -12.61
N HIS A 23 -27.37 20.26 -13.38
CA HIS A 23 -26.68 19.01 -13.06
C HIS A 23 -25.74 19.16 -11.84
N TRP A 24 -25.03 20.29 -11.75
CA TRP A 24 -24.08 20.58 -10.67
C TRP A 24 -24.74 20.95 -9.35
N THR A 25 -25.93 21.56 -9.42
CA THR A 25 -26.75 21.81 -8.22
C THR A 25 -27.27 20.52 -7.61
N VAL A 26 -27.47 19.44 -8.38
CA VAL A 26 -27.90 18.13 -7.86
C VAL A 26 -26.75 17.41 -7.14
N THR A 27 -25.52 17.41 -7.69
CA THR A 27 -24.33 16.84 -7.01
C THR A 27 -23.99 17.60 -5.72
N ALA A 28 -23.98 18.93 -5.78
CA ALA A 28 -23.78 19.76 -4.59
C ALA A 28 -24.89 19.58 -3.54
N LYS A 29 -26.16 19.39 -3.97
CA LYS A 29 -27.28 19.06 -3.07
C LYS A 29 -27.19 17.66 -2.48
N SER A 30 -26.67 16.67 -3.20
CA SER A 30 -26.45 15.31 -2.67
C SER A 30 -25.33 15.33 -1.62
N TYR A 31 -24.23 16.01 -1.94
CA TYR A 31 -23.12 16.27 -1.02
C TYR A 31 -23.58 17.04 0.23
N ALA A 32 -24.30 18.15 0.07
CA ALA A 32 -24.84 18.95 1.17
C ALA A 32 -25.90 18.22 2.01
N ARG A 33 -26.73 17.34 1.42
CA ARG A 33 -27.72 16.53 2.16
C ARG A 33 -27.08 15.46 3.03
N GLY A 34 -25.97 14.85 2.58
CA GLY A 34 -25.15 13.96 3.43
C GLY A 34 -24.48 14.72 4.57
N LEU A 35 -24.00 15.93 4.26
CA LEU A 35 -23.28 16.82 5.16
C LEU A 35 -24.15 17.40 6.30
N ALA A 36 -25.40 17.75 6.02
CA ALA A 36 -26.32 18.39 6.96
C ALA A 36 -26.74 17.50 8.15
N ARG A 37 -26.46 16.20 8.11
CA ARG A 37 -26.89 15.25 9.15
C ARG A 37 -25.91 15.04 10.31
N ARG A 38 -24.68 15.58 10.28
CA ARG A 38 -23.62 15.14 11.23
C ARG A 38 -22.58 16.17 11.69
N ILE A 39 -22.81 17.47 11.57
CA ILE A 39 -21.69 18.43 11.65
C ILE A 39 -21.83 19.48 12.76
N SER A 40 -20.82 19.57 13.62
CA SER A 40 -20.62 20.68 14.57
C SER A 40 -20.23 21.96 13.83
N LEU A 41 -20.53 23.14 14.40
CA LEU A 41 -20.37 24.44 13.75
C LEU A 41 -18.98 24.67 13.13
N SER A 42 -17.90 24.21 13.77
CA SER A 42 -16.52 24.33 13.28
C SER A 42 -16.24 23.45 12.05
N ARG A 43 -16.83 22.25 12.00
CA ARG A 43 -16.73 21.34 10.85
C ARG A 43 -17.64 21.79 9.70
N ALA A 44 -18.70 22.55 9.97
CA ALA A 44 -19.57 23.12 8.95
C ALA A 44 -18.84 24.19 8.14
N VAL A 45 -18.03 25.02 8.81
CA VAL A 45 -17.19 26.03 8.15
C VAL A 45 -16.16 25.39 7.22
N LEU A 46 -15.44 24.36 7.68
CA LEU A 46 -14.47 23.62 6.85
C LEU A 46 -15.12 22.96 5.64
N ALA A 47 -16.28 22.32 5.82
CA ALA A 47 -17.00 21.71 4.71
C ALA A 47 -17.59 22.76 3.74
N PHE A 48 -18.02 23.92 4.24
CA PHE A 48 -18.46 25.04 3.41
C PHE A 48 -17.30 25.61 2.58
N ILE A 49 -16.10 25.71 3.15
CA ILE A 49 -14.87 26.09 2.43
C ILE A 49 -14.55 25.06 1.33
N SER A 50 -14.67 23.76 1.61
CA SER A 50 -14.48 22.71 0.59
C SER A 50 -15.51 22.78 -0.53
N ILE A 51 -16.78 23.08 -0.20
CA ILE A 51 -17.85 23.28 -1.20
C ILE A 51 -17.57 24.52 -2.06
N ILE A 52 -17.11 25.63 -1.46
CA ILE A 52 -16.73 26.84 -2.21
C ILE A 52 -15.53 26.55 -3.10
N ALA A 53 -14.50 25.88 -2.59
CA ALA A 53 -13.33 25.48 -3.38
C ALA A 53 -13.74 24.61 -4.58
N PHE A 54 -14.63 23.64 -4.36
CA PHE A 54 -15.21 22.81 -5.41
C PHE A 54 -16.01 23.65 -6.42
N TYR A 55 -16.84 24.58 -5.96
CA TYR A 55 -17.66 25.45 -6.83
C TYR A 55 -16.81 26.39 -7.68
N VAL A 56 -15.71 26.94 -7.13
CA VAL A 56 -14.75 27.77 -7.84
C VAL A 56 -13.97 26.95 -8.89
N LEU A 57 -13.56 25.73 -8.53
CA LEU A 57 -12.88 24.81 -9.45
C LEU A 57 -13.78 24.44 -10.64
N VAL A 58 -15.06 24.14 -10.39
CA VAL A 58 -16.01 23.75 -11.44
C VAL A 58 -16.34 24.90 -12.40
N ASN A 59 -16.46 26.13 -11.91
CA ASN A 59 -16.80 27.28 -12.77
C ASN A 59 -15.61 27.83 -13.59
N THR A 60 -14.38 27.60 -13.14
CA THR A 60 -13.17 28.05 -13.86
C THR A 60 -12.76 27.12 -15.00
N LEU A 61 -13.24 25.87 -15.02
CA LEU A 61 -12.87 24.83 -16.00
C LEU A 61 -13.83 24.73 -17.21
N SER A 62 -14.84 25.60 -17.34
CA SER A 62 -15.88 25.50 -18.38
C SER A 62 -15.52 26.13 -19.74
N VAL A 63 -14.23 26.26 -20.08
CA VAL A 63 -13.77 26.83 -21.36
C VAL A 63 -13.02 25.78 -22.20
N GLY A 64 -13.76 25.16 -23.13
CA GLY A 64 -13.28 24.68 -24.44
C GLY A 64 -12.34 23.47 -24.49
N THR A 65 -12.88 22.26 -24.60
CA THR A 65 -12.14 21.08 -25.07
C THR A 65 -12.30 20.89 -26.58
N LYS A 66 -11.19 20.90 -27.32
CA LYS A 66 -11.14 20.45 -28.73
C LYS A 66 -10.77 18.97 -28.77
N ASN A 67 -11.57 18.18 -29.48
CA ASN A 67 -11.33 16.76 -29.74
C ASN A 67 -10.02 16.54 -30.51
N THR A 68 -9.04 15.87 -29.91
CA THR A 68 -7.87 15.34 -30.60
C THR A 68 -8.21 13.97 -31.20
N LYS A 69 -8.46 13.92 -32.52
CA LYS A 69 -8.36 12.67 -33.28
C LYS A 69 -6.88 12.29 -33.39
N LEU A 70 -6.59 10.98 -33.32
CA LEU A 70 -5.26 10.42 -33.60
C LEU A 70 -4.72 11.00 -34.93
N PRO A 71 -3.43 11.41 -34.98
CA PRO A 71 -2.84 11.98 -36.17
C PRO A 71 -2.85 10.91 -37.28
N ARG A 72 -3.63 11.18 -38.33
CA ARG A 72 -3.52 10.48 -39.60
C ARG A 72 -2.38 11.11 -40.37
N ASP A 73 -1.63 10.30 -41.11
CA ASP A 73 -0.68 10.87 -42.06
C ASP A 73 -1.41 11.66 -43.16
N ASN A 74 -0.66 12.40 -43.97
CA ASN A 74 -1.23 13.22 -45.06
C ASN A 74 -2.02 12.38 -46.10
N ASN A 75 -1.93 11.06 -46.05
CA ASN A 75 -2.64 10.13 -46.93
C ASN A 75 -3.85 9.46 -46.24
N GLY A 76 -4.18 9.84 -45.01
CA GLY A 76 -5.31 9.28 -44.27
C GLY A 76 -5.06 7.88 -43.69
N ASN A 77 -3.82 7.37 -43.76
CA ASN A 77 -3.47 6.09 -43.16
C ASN A 77 -3.21 6.26 -41.66
N GLU A 78 -3.59 5.25 -40.89
CA GLU A 78 -3.16 5.15 -39.50
C GLU A 78 -1.63 5.06 -39.45
N MET A 79 -1.02 5.98 -38.70
CA MET A 79 0.41 6.05 -38.50
C MET A 79 0.89 4.71 -37.92
N ARG A 80 1.66 3.94 -38.69
CA ARG A 80 2.23 2.66 -38.25
C ARG A 80 3.19 2.91 -37.09
N ILE A 81 2.92 2.27 -35.96
CA ILE A 81 3.80 2.28 -34.78
C ILE A 81 5.21 1.84 -35.21
N PRO A 82 6.27 2.60 -34.87
CA PRO A 82 7.64 2.23 -35.18
C PRO A 82 7.99 0.83 -34.67
N LEU A 83 8.79 0.08 -35.44
CA LEU A 83 9.16 -1.31 -35.11
C LEU A 83 9.81 -1.45 -33.73
N LYS A 84 10.55 -0.43 -33.28
CA LYS A 84 11.18 -0.38 -31.96
C LYS A 84 10.13 -0.38 -30.84
N ASP A 85 9.10 0.44 -30.97
CA ASP A 85 8.01 0.55 -29.99
C ASP A 85 7.15 -0.71 -29.98
N ARG A 86 6.98 -1.36 -31.15
CA ARG A 86 6.31 -2.65 -31.24
C ARG A 86 7.06 -3.76 -30.51
N LYS A 87 8.38 -3.86 -30.68
CA LYS A 87 9.21 -4.83 -29.95
C LYS A 87 9.20 -4.58 -28.45
N LEU A 88 9.28 -3.32 -28.04
CA LEU A 88 9.25 -2.94 -26.62
C LEU A 88 7.90 -3.26 -25.97
N ARG A 89 6.80 -3.12 -26.73
CA ARG A 89 5.46 -3.55 -26.32
C ARG A 89 5.35 -5.08 -26.23
N GLU A 90 5.83 -5.80 -27.23
CA GLU A 90 5.84 -7.27 -27.24
C GLU A 90 6.68 -7.85 -26.09
N GLU A 91 7.83 -7.23 -25.74
CA GLU A 91 8.62 -7.61 -24.57
C GLU A 91 7.90 -7.32 -23.24
N ARG A 92 7.20 -6.19 -23.11
CA ARG A 92 6.38 -5.89 -21.92
C ARG A 92 5.20 -6.86 -21.77
N GLU A 93 4.50 -7.17 -22.86
CA GLU A 93 3.37 -8.09 -22.86
C GLU A 93 3.84 -9.53 -22.55
N ARG A 94 4.99 -9.95 -23.08
CA ARG A 94 5.61 -11.23 -22.72
C ARG A 94 6.02 -11.26 -21.26
N MET A 95 6.69 -10.21 -20.77
CA MET A 95 7.08 -10.11 -19.37
C MET A 95 5.86 -10.21 -18.45
N MET A 96 4.74 -9.54 -18.77
CA MET A 96 3.49 -9.63 -18.00
C MET A 96 2.81 -10.99 -18.07
N LEU A 97 2.73 -11.63 -19.25
CA LEU A 97 2.15 -12.97 -19.39
C LEU A 97 2.97 -14.03 -18.65
N GLU A 98 4.29 -13.90 -18.70
CA GLU A 98 5.21 -14.74 -17.93
C GLU A 98 5.17 -14.37 -16.43
N TRP A 99 4.83 -13.13 -16.08
CA TRP A 99 4.61 -12.69 -14.69
C TRP A 99 3.32 -13.25 -14.09
N ASP A 100 2.20 -13.12 -14.80
CA ASP A 100 0.86 -13.48 -14.36
C ASP A 100 0.67 -15.01 -14.32
N SER A 101 1.42 -15.75 -15.15
CA SER A 101 1.44 -17.22 -15.16
C SER A 101 2.41 -17.84 -14.15
N ARG A 102 3.45 -17.12 -13.71
CA ARG A 102 4.44 -17.60 -12.71
C ARG A 102 4.22 -17.06 -11.30
N SER A 103 3.31 -16.08 -11.12
CA SER A 103 3.03 -15.51 -9.82
C SER A 103 2.21 -16.46 -8.96
N ASN A 104 2.88 -17.31 -8.19
CA ASN A 104 2.39 -17.97 -6.96
C ASN A 104 1.92 -16.96 -5.87
N TYR A 105 1.56 -15.73 -6.24
CA TYR A 105 1.20 -14.62 -5.36
C TYR A 105 -0.30 -14.43 -5.22
N ARG A 106 -1.08 -15.34 -5.79
CA ARG A 106 -2.53 -15.41 -5.61
C ARG A 106 -2.82 -16.46 -4.55
N THR A 107 -3.34 -16.01 -3.42
CA THR A 107 -3.93 -16.91 -2.44
C THR A 107 -5.37 -17.17 -2.85
N ASP A 108 -5.79 -18.43 -2.88
CA ASP A 108 -7.20 -18.72 -3.07
C ASP A 108 -7.99 -18.23 -1.85
N LEU A 109 -8.92 -17.32 -2.10
CA LEU A 109 -9.85 -16.81 -1.10
C LEU A 109 -10.64 -17.93 -0.44
N SER A 110 -10.90 -19.04 -1.14
CA SER A 110 -11.62 -20.19 -0.61
C SER A 110 -10.83 -20.93 0.48
N GLU A 111 -9.50 -20.94 0.37
CA GLU A 111 -8.61 -21.65 1.29
C GLU A 111 -8.38 -20.87 2.59
N VAL A 112 -8.28 -19.54 2.50
CA VAL A 112 -7.75 -18.73 3.61
C VAL A 112 -8.72 -17.66 4.11
N GLY A 113 -9.66 -17.24 3.27
CA GLY A 113 -10.56 -16.11 3.54
C GLY A 113 -11.56 -16.33 4.69
N PRO A 114 -12.30 -17.44 4.76
CA PRO A 114 -13.38 -17.60 5.76
C PRO A 114 -12.89 -17.64 7.21
N GLY A 115 -11.78 -18.35 7.48
CA GLY A 115 -11.26 -18.57 8.83
C GLY A 115 -10.40 -17.43 9.38
N ARG A 116 -9.96 -16.49 8.54
CA ARG A 116 -9.10 -15.38 8.97
C ARG A 116 -9.89 -14.37 9.80
N ILE A 117 -9.43 -14.12 11.02
CA ILE A 117 -9.96 -13.12 11.95
C ILE A 117 -8.77 -12.30 12.47
N SER A 118 -9.00 -11.02 12.76
CA SER A 118 -8.00 -10.15 13.37
C SER A 118 -7.46 -10.71 14.68
N SER A 119 -6.14 -10.69 14.81
CA SER A 119 -5.39 -10.94 16.04
C SER A 119 -5.63 -9.82 17.07
N TYR A 120 -5.91 -8.59 16.63
CA TYR A 120 -6.27 -7.50 17.54
C TYR A 120 -7.64 -7.73 18.16
N PRO A 121 -7.73 -7.77 19.51
CA PRO A 121 -9.01 -7.90 20.17
C PRO A 121 -9.82 -6.60 20.13
N ALA A 122 -11.13 -6.77 20.05
CA ALA A 122 -12.15 -5.73 20.08
C ALA A 122 -12.00 -4.72 21.23
N SER A 123 -11.57 -5.21 22.41
CA SER A 123 -11.38 -4.42 23.63
C SER A 123 -10.37 -3.30 23.49
N LEU A 124 -9.44 -3.36 22.53
CA LEU A 124 -8.46 -2.30 22.28
C LEU A 124 -9.05 -1.04 21.64
N PHE A 125 -10.30 -1.11 21.17
CA PHE A 125 -10.96 -0.06 20.38
C PHE A 125 -12.26 0.47 21.01
N THR A 126 -12.54 0.10 22.26
CA THR A 126 -13.74 0.57 22.98
C THR A 126 -13.60 2.02 23.45
N SER A 127 -14.74 2.72 23.54
CA SER A 127 -14.82 4.17 23.84
C SER A 127 -14.25 4.57 25.19
N ASP A 128 -14.16 3.65 26.15
CA ASP A 128 -13.65 3.93 27.51
C ASP A 128 -12.15 4.28 27.51
N HIS A 129 -11.41 3.89 26.47
CA HIS A 129 -10.02 4.30 26.27
C HIS A 129 -9.85 5.65 25.54
N GLN A 130 -10.94 6.29 25.09
CA GLN A 130 -10.89 7.55 24.33
C GLN A 130 -11.29 8.79 25.14
N ALA A 131 -11.69 8.66 26.41
CA ALA A 131 -12.25 9.78 27.16
C ALA A 131 -11.92 9.77 28.67
N THR A 132 -10.68 10.12 29.03
CA THR A 132 -10.43 10.88 30.28
C THR A 132 -9.46 12.04 30.00
N PRO A 133 -9.89 13.31 30.12
CA PRO A 133 -9.06 14.50 29.84
C PRO A 133 -7.84 14.69 30.76
N SER A 134 -7.71 13.86 31.81
CA SER A 134 -6.67 13.99 32.84
C SER A 134 -5.55 12.95 32.73
N SER A 135 -5.57 12.05 31.73
CA SER A 135 -4.50 11.09 31.49
C SER A 135 -3.98 11.21 30.05
N PRO A 136 -2.70 11.55 29.82
CA PRO A 136 -2.11 11.69 28.49
C PRO A 136 -1.77 10.31 27.88
N THR A 137 -2.67 9.33 28.04
CA THR A 137 -2.53 8.02 27.41
C THR A 137 -3.33 8.02 26.11
N THR A 138 -2.77 8.64 25.07
CA THR A 138 -3.23 8.37 23.70
C THR A 138 -3.14 6.87 23.47
N SER A 139 -4.26 6.18 23.28
CA SER A 139 -4.28 4.75 22.98
C SER A 139 -3.28 4.45 21.86
N LYS A 140 -2.41 3.45 22.05
CA LYS A 140 -1.45 2.97 21.03
C LYS A 140 -2.18 2.54 19.76
N TYR A 141 -3.45 2.13 19.89
CA TYR A 141 -4.27 1.59 18.81
C TYR A 141 -5.20 2.66 18.27
N LEU A 142 -5.10 2.89 16.97
CA LEU A 142 -5.80 3.96 16.27
C LEU A 142 -7.01 3.38 15.51
N PRO A 143 -8.25 3.80 15.81
CA PRO A 143 -9.39 3.45 14.97
C PRO A 143 -9.28 4.14 13.60
N VAL A 144 -9.78 3.48 12.57
CA VAL A 144 -9.72 3.97 11.19
C VAL A 144 -11.08 3.93 10.50
N THR A 145 -11.22 4.80 9.50
CA THR A 145 -12.31 4.74 8.53
C THR A 145 -11.83 4.03 7.27
N ALA A 146 -12.48 2.93 6.88
CA ALA A 146 -12.28 2.34 5.56
C ALA A 146 -13.00 3.16 4.48
N VAL A 147 -12.35 3.37 3.35
CA VAL A 147 -12.87 4.02 2.15
C VAL A 147 -12.77 3.02 1.01
N ILE A 148 -13.93 2.58 0.51
CA ILE A 148 -14.02 1.60 -0.56
C ILE A 148 -14.45 2.31 -1.83
N LEU A 149 -13.66 2.15 -2.90
CA LEU A 149 -14.04 2.57 -4.23
C LEU A 149 -14.78 1.43 -4.93
N SER A 150 -16.08 1.59 -5.14
CA SER A 150 -16.91 0.61 -5.86
C SER A 150 -17.23 1.14 -7.25
N TRP A 151 -17.16 0.27 -8.26
CA TRP A 151 -17.68 0.56 -9.59
C TRP A 151 -18.57 -0.57 -10.08
N LYS A 152 -18.23 -1.23 -11.20
CA LYS A 152 -19.04 -2.26 -11.85
C LYS A 152 -19.12 -3.59 -11.07
N ARG A 153 -18.42 -3.73 -9.95
CA ARG A 153 -18.22 -5.00 -9.24
C ARG A 153 -18.87 -4.98 -7.86
N LYS A 154 -20.20 -4.89 -7.83
CA LYS A 154 -21.00 -4.87 -6.58
C LYS A 154 -20.65 -6.05 -5.65
N GLU A 155 -20.47 -7.26 -6.19
CA GLU A 155 -20.11 -8.43 -5.37
C GLU A 155 -18.67 -8.35 -4.84
N GLY A 156 -17.75 -7.76 -5.61
CA GLY A 156 -16.39 -7.49 -5.13
C GLY A 156 -16.41 -6.55 -3.92
N ALA A 157 -17.13 -5.43 -4.02
CA ALA A 157 -17.29 -4.49 -2.91
C ALA A 157 -17.93 -5.13 -1.66
N LYS A 158 -18.93 -6.02 -1.84
CA LYS A 158 -19.52 -6.78 -0.72
C LYS A 158 -18.51 -7.70 -0.04
N THR A 159 -17.71 -8.42 -0.82
CA THR A 159 -16.65 -9.30 -0.30
C THR A 159 -15.61 -8.49 0.49
N VAL A 160 -15.21 -7.32 -0.02
CA VAL A 160 -14.31 -6.39 0.69
C VAL A 160 -14.93 -5.95 2.01
N VAL A 161 -16.19 -5.50 2.03
CA VAL A 161 -16.86 -5.07 3.28
C VAL A 161 -16.96 -6.20 4.29
N ALA A 162 -17.34 -7.40 3.87
CA ALA A 162 -17.43 -8.57 4.73
C ALA A 162 -16.06 -8.94 5.33
N HIS A 163 -14.99 -8.83 4.54
CA HIS A 163 -13.62 -9.02 5.01
C HIS A 163 -13.20 -7.97 6.04
N LEU A 164 -13.38 -6.69 5.75
CA LEU A 164 -12.96 -5.59 6.64
C LEU A 164 -13.66 -5.59 8.00
N ARG A 165 -14.89 -6.12 8.07
CA ARG A 165 -15.63 -6.25 9.35
C ARG A 165 -14.98 -7.20 10.36
N LYS A 166 -14.07 -8.06 9.91
CA LYS A 166 -13.33 -8.98 10.79
C LYS A 166 -12.22 -8.28 11.58
N TYR A 167 -11.97 -7.00 11.32
CA TYR A 167 -10.87 -6.23 11.88
C TYR A 167 -11.36 -5.09 12.78
N PRO A 168 -11.21 -5.22 14.12
CA PRO A 168 -11.74 -4.25 15.07
C PRO A 168 -11.20 -2.82 14.98
N PHE A 169 -10.05 -2.58 14.33
CA PHE A 169 -9.59 -1.22 14.06
C PHE A 169 -10.41 -0.51 12.98
N ILE A 170 -11.11 -1.24 12.10
CA ILE A 170 -12.06 -0.66 11.15
C ILE A 170 -13.36 -0.35 11.88
N GLN A 171 -13.61 0.94 12.15
CA GLN A 171 -14.75 1.40 12.95
C GLN A 171 -15.83 2.13 12.12
N GLU A 172 -15.48 2.50 10.90
CA GLU A 172 -16.39 3.12 9.93
C GLU A 172 -16.03 2.62 8.53
N ILE A 173 -17.02 2.40 7.66
CA ILE A 173 -16.83 2.06 6.26
C ILE A 173 -17.62 3.06 5.41
N LEU A 174 -16.92 3.78 4.55
CA LEU A 174 -17.47 4.70 3.57
C LEU A 174 -17.29 4.09 2.18
N ILE A 175 -18.38 3.91 1.45
CA ILE A 175 -18.37 3.31 0.12
C ILE A 175 -18.73 4.39 -0.89
N TRP A 176 -17.81 4.68 -1.80
CA TRP A 176 -18.07 5.56 -2.92
C TRP A 176 -18.42 4.73 -4.15
N ASN A 177 -19.67 4.85 -4.61
CA ASN A 177 -20.13 4.21 -5.81
C ASN A 177 -19.89 5.12 -7.02
N ASN A 178 -18.89 4.76 -7.83
CA ASN A 178 -18.52 5.43 -9.08
C ASN A 178 -19.38 5.03 -10.28
N ASN A 179 -20.36 4.14 -10.11
CA ASN A 179 -21.27 3.76 -11.19
C ASN A 179 -22.55 4.61 -11.15
N PRO A 180 -22.74 5.57 -12.08
CA PRO A 180 -23.96 6.37 -12.14
C PRO A 180 -25.19 5.59 -12.61
N GLU A 181 -25.01 4.40 -13.18
CA GLU A 181 -26.10 3.58 -13.73
C GLU A 181 -26.77 2.71 -12.67
N ILE A 182 -26.14 2.52 -11.51
CA ILE A 182 -26.60 1.64 -10.44
C ILE A 182 -26.53 2.38 -9.12
N GLU A 183 -27.59 2.35 -8.33
CA GLU A 183 -27.53 2.80 -6.94
C GLU A 183 -27.16 1.65 -6.00
N LEU A 184 -26.30 1.94 -5.03
CA LEU A 184 -25.96 1.05 -3.92
C LEU A 184 -26.59 1.59 -2.63
N PHE A 185 -27.01 0.67 -1.76
CA PHE A 185 -27.60 0.99 -0.46
C PHE A 185 -26.79 0.35 0.67
N ALA A 186 -26.78 0.96 1.86
CA ALA A 186 -26.09 0.36 3.01
C ALA A 186 -26.59 -1.06 3.34
N THR A 187 -27.86 -1.35 3.05
CA THR A 187 -28.48 -2.68 3.20
C THR A 187 -27.95 -3.71 2.20
N ASP A 188 -27.38 -3.30 1.07
CA ASP A 188 -26.69 -4.23 0.16
C ASP A 188 -25.46 -4.89 0.81
N PHE A 189 -24.92 -4.21 1.81
CA PHE A 189 -23.77 -4.64 2.60
C PHE A 189 -24.18 -5.11 3.98
N ALA A 190 -25.46 -5.30 4.28
CA ALA A 190 -25.86 -5.96 5.52
C ALA A 190 -25.57 -7.46 5.39
N ASP A 191 -25.02 -8.08 6.44
CA ASP A 191 -24.78 -9.52 6.42
C ASP A 191 -26.11 -10.27 6.36
N ARG A 192 -26.27 -11.12 5.33
CA ARG A 192 -27.50 -11.87 5.07
C ARG A 192 -27.65 -13.11 5.95
N GLY A 193 -26.66 -13.46 6.77
CA GLY A 193 -26.71 -14.66 7.59
C GLY A 193 -26.00 -14.47 8.92
N ASN A 194 -26.78 -14.44 10.01
CA ASN A 194 -26.54 -15.03 11.34
C ASN A 194 -25.09 -15.22 11.85
N SER A 195 -24.13 -14.36 11.55
CA SER A 195 -22.93 -14.29 12.38
C SER A 195 -23.30 -13.50 13.62
N GLN A 196 -23.66 -14.23 14.68
CA GLN A 196 -23.49 -13.68 16.02
C GLN A 196 -22.14 -12.99 16.09
N ASN A 197 -22.17 -11.81 16.67
CA ASN A 197 -21.03 -10.94 16.85
C ASN A 197 -20.03 -11.62 17.80
N THR A 198 -19.27 -12.60 17.31
CA THR A 198 -18.35 -13.42 18.12
C THR A 198 -17.24 -12.58 18.76
N THR A 199 -17.03 -11.36 18.26
CA THR A 199 -16.03 -10.40 18.74
C THR A 199 -16.57 -9.42 19.79
N GLY A 200 -17.87 -9.46 20.13
CA GLY A 200 -18.48 -8.56 21.12
C GLY A 200 -18.55 -7.07 20.72
N ASN A 201 -18.09 -6.69 19.52
CA ASN A 201 -18.02 -5.29 19.06
C ASN A 201 -19.15 -4.93 18.10
N SER A 202 -19.84 -3.81 18.30
CA SER A 202 -20.79 -3.31 17.30
C SER A 202 -20.13 -3.20 15.92
N TRP A 203 -20.84 -3.64 14.89
CA TRP A 203 -20.34 -3.64 13.52
C TRP A 203 -19.98 -2.22 13.08
N PRO A 204 -18.93 -2.04 12.25
CA PRO A 204 -18.60 -0.72 11.75
C PRO A 204 -19.77 -0.13 10.97
N SER A 205 -20.02 1.16 11.16
CA SER A 205 -21.10 1.82 10.44
C SER A 205 -20.78 1.91 8.96
N VAL A 206 -21.71 1.48 8.10
CA VAL A 206 -21.56 1.56 6.64
C VAL A 206 -22.35 2.75 6.10
N THR A 207 -21.68 3.61 5.32
CA THR A 207 -22.32 4.71 4.59
C THR A 207 -21.98 4.61 3.12
N VAL A 208 -22.98 4.77 2.25
CA VAL A 208 -22.82 4.68 0.79
C VAL A 208 -23.08 6.04 0.15
N PHE A 209 -22.19 6.46 -0.74
CA PHE A 209 -22.30 7.66 -1.55
C PHE A 209 -22.46 7.27 -3.02
N ASN A 210 -23.65 7.49 -3.58
CA ASN A 210 -23.92 7.27 -5.00
C ASN A 210 -23.52 8.50 -5.80
N SER A 211 -22.54 8.33 -6.69
CA SER A 211 -22.08 9.41 -7.56
C SER A 211 -22.91 9.50 -8.83
N VAL A 212 -23.15 10.72 -9.30
CA VAL A 212 -23.81 10.98 -10.60
C VAL A 212 -22.87 10.84 -11.79
N ALA A 213 -21.57 10.62 -11.53
CA ALA A 213 -20.55 10.42 -12.55
C ALA A 213 -19.38 9.59 -12.00
N ASN A 214 -18.59 8.98 -12.89
CA ASN A 214 -17.38 8.30 -12.48
C ASN A 214 -16.29 9.33 -12.12
N LEU A 215 -15.95 9.43 -10.84
CA LEU A 215 -14.88 10.30 -10.35
C LEU A 215 -13.52 9.59 -10.26
N HIS A 216 -13.46 8.31 -10.66
CA HIS A 216 -12.25 7.49 -10.64
C HIS A 216 -11.57 7.52 -9.26
N ASP A 217 -10.27 7.77 -9.19
CA ASP A 217 -9.50 7.72 -7.95
C ASP A 217 -9.71 8.96 -7.08
N PHE A 218 -10.11 10.08 -7.68
CA PHE A 218 -10.34 11.33 -6.93
C PHE A 218 -11.33 11.13 -5.77
N SER A 219 -12.34 10.28 -5.96
CA SER A 219 -13.34 10.03 -4.93
C SER A 219 -12.78 9.35 -3.68
N LYS A 220 -11.67 8.60 -3.77
CA LYS A 220 -10.99 8.01 -2.60
C LYS A 220 -10.61 9.12 -1.61
N TYR A 221 -9.99 10.18 -2.12
CA TYR A 221 -9.49 11.32 -1.35
C TYR A 221 -10.63 12.17 -0.79
N THR A 222 -11.62 12.52 -1.60
CA THR A 222 -12.77 13.30 -1.11
C THR A 222 -13.56 12.53 -0.05
N THR A 223 -13.72 11.21 -0.21
CA THR A 223 -14.43 10.38 0.77
C THR A 223 -13.65 10.28 2.08
N CYS A 224 -12.32 10.14 2.03
CA CYS A 224 -11.50 10.17 3.24
C CYS A 224 -11.63 11.51 4.01
N THR A 225 -11.87 12.65 3.35
CA THR A 225 -12.16 13.91 4.09
C THR A 225 -13.46 13.88 4.89
N LEU A 226 -14.39 12.99 4.55
CA LEU A 226 -15.66 12.79 5.26
C LEU A 226 -15.54 11.80 6.43
N ALA A 227 -14.39 11.11 6.55
CA ALA A 227 -14.12 10.14 7.61
C ALA A 227 -14.35 10.71 9.02
N LYS A 228 -14.93 9.89 9.90
CA LYS A 228 -15.08 10.18 11.33
C LYS A 228 -13.73 10.19 12.05
N TYR A 229 -12.83 9.27 11.68
CA TYR A 229 -11.53 9.09 12.31
C TYR A 229 -10.41 9.84 11.55
N ASP A 230 -9.27 10.04 12.22
CA ASP A 230 -8.14 10.82 11.68
C ASP A 230 -7.29 10.06 10.65
N HIS A 231 -7.56 8.77 10.47
CA HIS A 231 -6.84 7.91 9.54
C HIS A 231 -7.83 7.13 8.68
N CYS A 232 -7.47 6.99 7.40
CA CYS A 232 -8.24 6.27 6.42
C CYS A 232 -7.49 5.01 5.98
N TYR A 233 -8.23 3.93 5.77
CA TYR A 233 -7.79 2.76 5.02
C TYR A 233 -8.48 2.78 3.66
N ILE A 234 -7.75 2.72 2.55
CA ILE A 234 -8.31 2.76 1.19
C ILE A 234 -8.12 1.41 0.51
N GLN A 235 -9.16 0.91 -0.17
CA GLN A 235 -9.11 -0.32 -0.96
C GLN A 235 -10.12 -0.25 -2.12
N ASP A 236 -9.74 -0.84 -3.26
CA ASP A 236 -10.60 -1.01 -4.43
C ASP A 236 -11.46 -2.28 -4.32
N ASP A 237 -12.45 -2.42 -5.19
CA ASP A 237 -13.43 -3.51 -5.17
C ASP A 237 -12.94 -4.83 -5.79
N ASP A 238 -11.62 -5.00 -5.97
CA ASP A 238 -11.05 -6.08 -6.78
C ASP A 238 -9.85 -6.83 -6.21
N TRP A 239 -9.46 -6.48 -4.99
CA TRP A 239 -8.46 -7.22 -4.23
C TRP A 239 -8.98 -7.47 -2.84
N ILE A 240 -8.53 -8.56 -2.22
CA ILE A 240 -8.63 -8.80 -0.79
C ILE A 240 -7.23 -8.82 -0.21
N ASN A 241 -6.98 -7.88 0.70
CA ASN A 241 -5.77 -7.82 1.50
C ASN A 241 -5.91 -8.81 2.67
N LEU A 242 -5.30 -9.98 2.53
CA LEU A 242 -5.31 -10.99 3.58
C LEU A 242 -4.40 -10.61 4.76
N SER A 243 -3.46 -9.68 4.58
CA SER A 243 -2.43 -9.31 5.56
C SER A 243 -2.71 -7.99 6.29
N LEU A 244 -3.96 -7.77 6.71
CA LEU A 244 -4.40 -6.48 7.21
C LEU A 244 -3.93 -6.17 8.64
N ASP A 245 -3.77 -7.17 9.52
CA ASP A 245 -3.18 -6.97 10.85
C ASP A 245 -1.70 -6.58 10.75
N SER A 246 -0.98 -7.22 9.84
CA SER A 246 0.42 -6.93 9.54
C SER A 246 0.54 -5.52 8.95
N LEU A 247 -0.31 -5.17 7.99
CA LEU A 247 -0.31 -3.83 7.40
C LEU A 247 -0.67 -2.76 8.46
N TYR A 248 -1.64 -3.05 9.32
CA TYR A 248 -2.02 -2.18 10.44
C TYR A 248 -0.88 -2.01 11.44
N SER A 249 -0.16 -3.08 11.77
CA SER A 249 1.04 -3.05 12.63
C SER A 249 2.13 -2.13 12.08
N VAL A 250 2.34 -2.15 10.76
CA VAL A 250 3.30 -1.24 10.09
C VAL A 250 2.79 0.19 10.13
N PHE A 251 1.49 0.41 9.92
CA PHE A 251 0.87 1.72 10.05
C PHE A 251 1.00 2.31 11.47
N LEU A 252 0.83 1.51 12.52
CA LEU A 252 0.95 1.98 13.91
C LEU A 252 2.34 2.50 14.26
N ASP A 253 3.40 2.02 13.59
CA ASP A 253 4.76 2.53 13.80
C ASP A 253 4.92 3.96 13.26
N GLN A 254 4.17 4.29 12.21
CA GLN A 254 4.32 5.51 11.41
C GLN A 254 2.95 6.01 10.93
N PRO A 255 2.03 6.41 11.83
CA PRO A 255 0.65 6.70 11.46
C PRO A 255 0.50 7.92 10.55
N ASN A 256 1.54 8.77 10.50
CA ASN A 256 1.59 9.92 9.60
C ASN A 256 2.10 9.56 8.18
N SER A 257 2.70 8.38 8.02
CA SER A 257 3.24 7.91 6.74
C SER A 257 2.16 7.26 5.87
N LEU A 258 2.45 7.13 4.57
CA LEU A 258 1.62 6.38 3.64
C LEU A 258 2.09 4.92 3.71
N THR A 259 1.24 4.04 4.25
CA THR A 259 1.54 2.62 4.39
C THR A 259 0.67 1.84 3.41
N THR A 260 1.28 1.11 2.48
CA THR A 260 0.60 0.45 1.36
C THR A 260 0.94 -1.03 1.29
N SER A 261 0.04 -1.85 0.75
CA SER A 261 0.28 -3.25 0.41
C SER A 261 0.47 -3.44 -1.09
N THR A 262 1.33 -4.39 -1.49
CA THR A 262 1.45 -4.79 -2.88
C THR A 262 2.04 -6.20 -3.03
N ILE A 263 1.93 -6.77 -4.23
CA ILE A 263 2.59 -8.04 -4.56
C ILE A 263 4.09 -7.81 -4.83
N PRO A 264 4.97 -8.82 -4.58
CA PRO A 264 6.42 -8.71 -4.77
C PRO A 264 6.85 -8.13 -6.13
N ALA A 265 6.11 -8.52 -7.16
CA ALA A 265 6.26 -8.04 -8.52
C ALA A 265 6.22 -6.52 -8.65
N MET A 266 5.12 -5.95 -8.15
CA MET A 266 4.85 -4.53 -8.16
C MET A 266 5.75 -3.78 -7.20
N TYR A 267 6.15 -4.41 -6.09
CA TYR A 267 7.15 -3.86 -5.19
C TYR A 267 8.46 -3.58 -5.92
N ALA A 268 9.01 -4.54 -6.66
CA ALA A 268 10.23 -4.31 -7.44
C ALA A 268 10.06 -3.12 -8.39
N GLN A 269 8.98 -3.09 -9.17
CA GLN A 269 8.73 -1.98 -10.08
C GLN A 269 8.64 -0.62 -9.34
N GLN A 270 7.94 -0.55 -8.21
CA GLN A 270 7.87 0.66 -7.37
C GLN A 270 9.24 1.10 -6.84
N ARG A 271 10.17 0.16 -6.55
CA ARG A 271 11.55 0.50 -6.15
C ARG A 271 12.35 1.18 -7.25
N SER A 272 11.96 1.01 -8.52
CA SER A 272 12.53 1.77 -9.65
C SER A 272 11.92 3.17 -9.82
N TRP A 273 10.82 3.46 -9.14
CA TRP A 273 10.13 4.76 -9.13
C TRP A 273 10.30 5.49 -7.80
N VAL A 274 11.53 5.46 -7.30
CA VAL A 274 11.96 6.25 -6.14
C VAL A 274 12.84 7.37 -6.65
N PHE A 275 12.54 8.60 -6.23
CA PHE A 275 13.18 9.82 -6.70
C PHE A 275 13.78 10.58 -5.54
N GLN A 276 15.02 11.06 -5.70
CA GLN A 276 15.63 11.93 -4.71
C GLN A 276 16.55 12.97 -5.32
N ASN A 277 16.57 14.13 -4.68
CA ASN A 277 17.52 15.18 -4.96
C ASN A 277 17.69 16.04 -3.70
N PRO A 278 18.75 15.79 -2.90
CA PRO A 278 18.99 16.52 -1.66
C PRO A 278 19.12 18.04 -1.81
N GLN A 279 19.54 18.52 -2.99
CA GLN A 279 19.75 19.97 -3.22
C GLN A 279 18.44 20.76 -3.24
N ILE A 280 17.33 20.11 -3.59
CA ILE A 280 16.00 20.73 -3.64
C ILE A 280 15.06 20.15 -2.58
N GLY A 281 15.53 19.20 -1.76
CA GLY A 281 14.71 18.52 -0.75
C GLY A 281 13.66 17.60 -1.35
N LEU A 282 13.96 16.95 -2.48
CA LEU A 282 13.10 15.93 -3.09
C LEU A 282 13.47 14.56 -2.52
N HIS A 283 12.47 13.83 -2.00
CA HIS A 283 12.59 12.46 -1.48
C HIS A 283 11.21 11.80 -1.54
N THR A 284 10.88 11.20 -2.69
CA THR A 284 9.53 10.69 -2.94
C THR A 284 9.56 9.37 -3.67
N GLY A 285 8.45 8.64 -3.64
CA GLY A 285 8.30 7.38 -4.35
C GLY A 285 6.87 7.09 -4.71
N PHE A 286 6.68 6.36 -5.81
CA PHE A 286 5.36 5.92 -6.22
C PHE A 286 4.93 4.66 -5.46
N SER A 287 3.65 4.58 -5.12
CA SER A 287 3.01 3.33 -4.70
C SER A 287 1.59 3.23 -5.21
N TRP A 288 1.14 2.01 -5.47
CA TRP A 288 -0.25 1.65 -5.78
C TRP A 288 -1.07 1.58 -4.50
N LEU A 289 -2.29 2.11 -4.52
CA LEU A 289 -3.10 2.25 -3.31
C LEU A 289 -4.24 1.23 -3.20
N GLY A 290 -4.73 0.73 -4.35
CA GLY A 290 -5.98 -0.04 -4.45
C GLY A 290 -6.02 -1.37 -3.69
N ALA A 291 -4.86 -1.97 -3.41
CA ALA A 291 -4.77 -3.25 -2.69
C ALA A 291 -4.85 -3.11 -1.16
N GLY A 292 -4.97 -1.90 -0.64
CA GLY A 292 -4.98 -1.63 0.81
C GLY A 292 -3.92 -0.61 1.19
N SER A 293 -4.36 0.54 1.70
CA SER A 293 -3.45 1.62 2.10
C SER A 293 -3.95 2.39 3.30
N PHE A 294 -3.12 2.53 4.33
CA PHE A 294 -3.36 3.45 5.44
C PHE A 294 -2.72 4.80 5.18
N MET A 295 -3.45 5.87 5.50
CA MET A 295 -2.94 7.24 5.42
C MET A 295 -3.64 8.16 6.41
N PRO A 296 -2.95 9.20 6.92
CA PRO A 296 -3.60 10.19 7.76
C PRO A 296 -4.49 11.10 6.91
N LYS A 297 -5.65 11.45 7.45
CA LYS A 297 -6.61 12.38 6.84
C LYS A 297 -5.97 13.75 6.56
N THR A 298 -5.02 14.17 7.38
CA THR A 298 -4.25 15.41 7.20
C THR A 298 -3.40 15.39 5.92
N ALA A 299 -2.83 14.25 5.53
CA ALA A 299 -2.12 14.12 4.25
C ALA A 299 -3.08 14.22 3.06
N VAL A 300 -4.28 13.62 3.17
CA VAL A 300 -5.32 13.74 2.16
C VAL A 300 -5.79 15.19 1.99
N PHE A 301 -6.01 15.92 3.09
CA PHE A 301 -6.35 17.34 3.01
C PHE A 301 -5.25 18.16 2.35
N LYS A 302 -3.98 17.95 2.71
CA LYS A 302 -2.84 18.62 2.06
C LYS A 302 -2.81 18.33 0.56
N PHE A 303 -3.00 17.08 0.18
CA PHE A 303 -3.05 16.70 -1.23
C PHE A 303 -4.19 17.38 -1.99
N LEU A 304 -5.40 17.43 -1.43
CA LEU A 304 -6.52 18.14 -2.07
C LEU A 304 -6.26 19.65 -2.20
N MET A 305 -5.55 20.26 -1.24
CA MET A 305 -5.11 21.65 -1.35
C MET A 305 -4.06 21.84 -2.44
N GLN A 306 -3.09 20.92 -2.55
CA GLN A 306 -2.11 20.91 -3.64
C GLN A 306 -2.79 20.77 -5.00
N LEU A 307 -3.76 19.85 -5.14
CA LEU A 307 -4.56 19.70 -6.35
C LEU A 307 -5.29 21.00 -6.71
N GLY A 308 -5.97 21.63 -5.74
CA GLY A 308 -6.68 22.89 -5.94
C GLY A 308 -5.77 24.06 -6.38
N GLY A 309 -4.50 24.05 -5.99
CA GLY A 309 -3.50 25.04 -6.40
C GLY A 309 -2.74 24.70 -7.69
N SER A 310 -2.88 23.48 -8.22
CA SER A 310 -2.02 22.95 -9.28
C SER A 310 -2.43 23.30 -10.71
N ASN A 311 -3.67 23.78 -10.90
CA ASN A 311 -4.32 23.96 -12.22
C ASN A 311 -4.35 22.67 -13.06
N LEU A 312 -4.39 21.49 -12.43
CA LEU A 312 -4.60 20.23 -13.13
C LEU A 312 -5.99 20.20 -13.78
N TRP A 313 -6.04 19.67 -15.00
CA TRP A 313 -7.29 19.49 -15.73
C TRP A 313 -8.09 18.33 -15.14
N LYS A 314 -9.40 18.32 -15.40
CA LYS A 314 -10.35 17.36 -14.81
C LYS A 314 -9.91 15.91 -14.95
N GLU A 315 -9.42 15.53 -16.14
CA GLU A 315 -8.98 14.18 -16.48
C GLU A 315 -7.78 13.74 -15.63
N ARG A 316 -6.87 14.68 -15.33
CA ARG A 316 -5.70 14.40 -14.46
C ARG A 316 -6.10 14.29 -12.99
N VAL A 317 -7.06 15.10 -12.55
CA VAL A 317 -7.62 15.00 -11.19
C VAL A 317 -8.28 13.63 -10.98
N GLN A 318 -8.96 13.08 -11.99
CA GLN A 318 -9.55 11.74 -11.90
C GLN A 318 -8.52 10.63 -11.64
N LEU A 319 -7.27 10.81 -12.03
CA LEU A 319 -6.18 9.85 -11.84
C LEU A 319 -5.30 10.21 -10.62
N SER A 320 -5.95 10.66 -9.54
CA SER A 320 -5.29 11.16 -8.33
C SER A 320 -4.32 10.16 -7.68
N ASP A 321 -4.55 8.86 -7.81
CA ASP A 321 -3.65 7.81 -7.29
C ASP A 321 -2.23 7.94 -7.90
N LEU A 322 -2.11 8.43 -9.14
CA LEU A 322 -0.84 8.63 -9.84
C LEU A 322 -0.03 9.84 -9.32
N PHE A 323 -0.66 10.70 -8.53
CA PHE A 323 -0.05 11.91 -7.99
C PHE A 323 0.20 11.83 -6.49
N PHE A 324 -0.74 11.25 -5.73
CA PHE A 324 -0.76 11.36 -4.28
C PHE A 324 0.53 10.91 -3.57
N SER A 325 1.03 9.71 -3.89
CA SER A 325 2.25 9.18 -3.27
C SER A 325 3.46 10.06 -3.59
N LEU A 326 3.59 10.51 -4.84
CA LEU A 326 4.67 11.38 -5.29
C LEU A 326 4.60 12.78 -4.64
N TRP A 327 3.41 13.37 -4.54
CA TRP A 327 3.20 14.74 -4.06
C TRP A 327 3.22 14.87 -2.53
N ARG A 328 3.25 13.75 -1.81
CA ARG A 328 3.60 13.78 -0.38
C ARG A 328 5.04 14.23 -0.14
N ASN A 329 5.92 14.11 -1.13
CA ASN A 329 7.37 14.25 -0.96
C ASN A 329 7.89 13.38 0.18
N GLN A 330 7.45 12.13 0.25
CA GLN A 330 7.88 11.17 1.26
C GLN A 330 7.93 9.78 0.63
N TYR A 331 8.86 8.94 1.07
CA TYR A 331 8.86 7.53 0.64
C TYR A 331 7.67 6.79 1.26
N PRO A 332 6.85 6.08 0.48
CA PRO A 332 5.82 5.20 1.01
C PRO A 332 6.45 4.04 1.79
N VAL A 333 5.78 3.60 2.84
CA VAL A 333 6.10 2.34 3.53
C VAL A 333 5.33 1.23 2.82
N VAL A 334 6.03 0.37 2.09
CA VAL A 334 5.39 -0.66 1.27
C VAL A 334 5.61 -2.04 1.89
N LEU A 335 4.51 -2.73 2.18
CA LEU A 335 4.50 -4.11 2.66
C LEU A 335 4.21 -5.07 1.51
N THR A 336 5.03 -6.10 1.37
CA THR A 336 4.87 -7.11 0.31
C THR A 336 4.23 -8.38 0.82
N HIS A 337 3.29 -8.97 0.07
CA HIS A 337 2.67 -10.26 0.40
C HIS A 337 1.82 -10.76 -0.79
N ALA A 338 1.31 -11.98 -0.69
CA ALA A 338 0.31 -12.50 -1.60
C ALA A 338 -1.02 -11.75 -1.43
N LEU A 339 -1.65 -11.37 -2.55
CA LEU A 339 -2.98 -10.75 -2.55
C LEU A 339 -3.97 -11.71 -3.19
N ALA A 340 -5.21 -11.69 -2.73
CA ALA A 340 -6.26 -12.50 -3.32
C ALA A 340 -7.06 -11.65 -4.32
N PRO A 341 -6.90 -11.85 -5.64
CA PRO A 341 -7.66 -11.10 -6.63
C PRO A 341 -9.13 -11.51 -6.58
N LEU A 342 -10.01 -10.53 -6.73
CA LEU A 342 -11.44 -10.75 -7.01
C LEU A 342 -11.68 -10.66 -8.52
N ASP A 343 -12.94 -10.44 -8.92
CA ASP A 343 -13.27 -10.22 -10.31
C ASP A 343 -12.51 -9.01 -10.90
N GLN A 344 -11.63 -9.30 -11.86
CA GLN A 344 -10.87 -8.31 -12.63
C GLN A 344 -11.54 -8.00 -13.97
N SER A 345 -12.70 -8.60 -14.25
CA SER A 345 -13.50 -8.28 -15.42
C SER A 345 -13.93 -6.81 -15.37
N SER A 346 -13.99 -6.17 -16.54
CA SER A 346 -14.30 -4.74 -16.65
C SER A 346 -13.30 -3.80 -15.97
N SER A 347 -12.07 -4.23 -15.69
CA SER A 347 -11.02 -3.31 -15.29
C SER A 347 -10.81 -2.21 -16.34
N TRP A 348 -10.31 -1.07 -15.90
CA TRP A 348 -10.02 0.07 -16.77
C TRP A 348 -9.02 -0.29 -17.91
N SER A 349 -8.33 -1.43 -17.82
CA SER A 349 -7.28 -1.92 -18.72
C SER A 349 -7.70 -2.34 -20.12
N GLY A 350 -8.96 -2.74 -20.31
CA GLY A 350 -9.32 -3.56 -21.48
C GLY A 350 -9.22 -2.88 -22.86
N ARG A 351 -8.97 -1.57 -22.95
CA ARG A 351 -8.97 -0.81 -24.22
C ARG A 351 -7.87 0.25 -24.36
N ILE A 352 -7.04 0.46 -23.33
CA ILE A 352 -6.06 1.55 -23.28
C ILE A 352 -4.71 0.98 -22.87
N ASP A 353 -3.62 1.48 -23.45
CA ASP A 353 -2.28 1.22 -22.93
C ASP A 353 -2.11 1.90 -21.57
N GLN A 354 -2.45 1.16 -20.51
CA GLN A 354 -2.42 1.66 -19.14
C GLN A 354 -1.04 2.15 -18.75
N TRP A 355 0.01 1.47 -19.18
CA TRP A 355 1.37 1.83 -18.82
C TRP A 355 1.73 3.19 -19.39
N SER A 356 1.37 3.48 -20.64
CA SER A 356 1.57 4.81 -21.22
C SER A 356 0.88 5.90 -20.39
N VAL A 357 -0.35 5.65 -19.93
CA VAL A 357 -1.07 6.60 -19.06
C VAL A 357 -0.38 6.76 -17.69
N VAL A 358 0.06 5.65 -17.09
CA VAL A 358 0.80 5.65 -15.82
C VAL A 358 2.08 6.47 -15.94
N TYR A 359 2.89 6.19 -16.97
CA TYR A 359 4.13 6.92 -17.23
C TYR A 359 3.89 8.41 -17.50
N GLU A 360 2.88 8.76 -18.30
CA GLU A 360 2.54 10.16 -18.58
C GLU A 360 2.24 10.91 -17.28
N HIS A 361 1.34 10.38 -16.44
CA HIS A 361 0.92 11.08 -15.22
C HIS A 361 1.96 11.04 -14.11
N MET A 362 2.71 9.96 -13.97
CA MET A 362 3.84 9.92 -13.03
C MET A 362 4.93 10.91 -13.43
N THR A 363 5.22 11.03 -14.72
CA THR A 363 6.17 12.03 -15.26
C THR A 363 5.68 13.44 -14.94
N ASP A 364 4.41 13.74 -15.22
CA ASP A 364 3.81 15.03 -14.88
C ASP A 364 3.86 15.30 -13.37
N ALA A 365 3.54 14.30 -12.54
CA ALA A 365 3.56 14.41 -11.09
C ALA A 365 4.97 14.74 -10.57
N ILE A 366 6.00 13.99 -11.00
CA ILE A 366 7.38 14.18 -10.54
C ILE A 366 7.99 15.47 -11.08
N GLU A 367 7.69 15.86 -12.32
CA GLU A 367 8.15 17.12 -12.88
C GLU A 367 7.60 18.32 -12.10
N ARG A 368 6.30 18.30 -11.76
CA ARG A 368 5.66 19.39 -11.02
C ARG A 368 6.25 19.59 -9.64
N ILE A 369 6.36 18.52 -8.85
CA ILE A 369 6.96 18.61 -7.51
C ILE A 369 8.44 19.04 -7.61
N THR A 370 9.19 18.54 -8.60
CA THR A 370 10.59 18.94 -8.81
C THR A 370 10.69 20.44 -9.11
N THR A 371 9.85 20.97 -9.99
CA THR A 371 9.82 22.41 -10.29
C THR A 371 9.45 23.24 -9.06
N MET A 372 8.42 22.84 -8.31
CA MET A 372 7.97 23.53 -7.10
C MET A 372 9.07 23.57 -6.02
N LEU A 373 9.77 22.45 -5.79
CA LEU A 373 10.85 22.36 -4.81
C LEU A 373 12.11 23.13 -5.22
N SER A 374 12.42 23.15 -6.51
CA SER A 374 13.59 23.86 -7.08
C SER A 374 13.43 25.38 -7.02
N GLY A 375 12.20 25.90 -6.85
CA GLY A 375 11.92 27.34 -6.93
C GLY A 375 12.14 27.92 -8.33
N GLN A 376 12.41 27.07 -9.32
CA GLN A 376 12.49 27.45 -10.73
C GLN A 376 11.06 27.71 -11.21
N GLY A 377 10.79 28.93 -11.67
CA GLY A 377 9.46 29.44 -12.01
C GLY A 377 8.69 28.65 -13.08
N SER A 378 7.38 28.96 -13.14
CA SER A 378 6.25 28.30 -13.82
C SER A 378 6.50 27.01 -14.60
N VAL A 379 5.91 25.91 -14.09
CA VAL A 379 5.43 24.82 -14.96
C VAL A 379 4.48 25.43 -15.99
N GLN A 380 4.69 25.11 -17.27
CA GLN A 380 3.89 25.62 -18.39
C GLN A 380 2.39 25.47 -18.08
N GLY A 381 1.67 26.60 -17.97
CA GLY A 381 0.23 26.63 -17.66
C GLY A 381 -0.16 26.76 -16.18
N SER A 382 0.79 26.94 -15.25
CA SER A 382 0.47 27.19 -13.83
C SER A 382 1.22 28.42 -13.29
N PRO A 383 0.55 29.55 -13.00
CA PRO A 383 1.16 30.61 -12.22
C PRO A 383 1.43 30.07 -10.82
N HIS A 384 2.71 29.91 -10.46
CA HIS A 384 3.05 29.43 -9.12
C HIS A 384 2.51 30.42 -8.08
N ARG A 385 1.66 29.93 -7.18
CA ARG A 385 1.28 30.68 -6.00
C ARG A 385 2.54 30.93 -5.16
N ASN A 386 2.76 32.18 -4.74
CA ASN A 386 3.78 32.50 -3.74
C ASN A 386 3.60 31.57 -2.53
N GLY A 387 4.63 30.79 -2.21
CA GLY A 387 4.59 29.80 -1.11
C GLY A 387 4.32 28.35 -1.51
N ALA A 388 4.18 28.00 -2.79
CA ALA A 388 3.95 26.61 -3.23
C ALA A 388 5.01 25.60 -2.75
N LYS A 389 6.25 26.05 -2.50
CA LYS A 389 7.30 25.22 -1.89
C LYS A 389 6.95 24.79 -0.46
N ALA A 390 6.24 25.63 0.30
CA ALA A 390 5.81 25.32 1.66
C ALA A 390 4.69 24.26 1.71
N ASP A 391 4.06 23.94 0.57
CA ASP A 391 3.08 22.87 0.48
C ASP A 391 3.73 21.47 0.53
N PHE A 392 5.06 21.39 0.39
CA PHE A 392 5.83 20.14 0.42
C PHE A 392 6.83 20.15 1.58
N VAL A 393 6.79 19.10 2.40
CA VAL A 393 7.72 18.95 3.52
C VAL A 393 9.08 18.55 2.96
N ALA A 394 10.10 19.38 3.19
CA ALA A 394 11.46 19.14 2.69
C ALA A 394 12.29 18.17 3.54
N ALA A 395 11.85 17.86 4.77
CA ALA A 395 12.46 16.86 5.61
C ALA A 395 11.80 15.49 5.42
N GLU A 396 12.60 14.44 5.37
CA GLU A 396 12.09 13.07 5.36
C GLU A 396 11.43 12.71 6.70
N GLU A 397 10.29 12.01 6.64
CA GLU A 397 9.59 11.47 7.80
C GLU A 397 10.44 10.40 8.51
N VAL A 398 10.52 10.50 9.84
CA VAL A 398 11.18 9.52 10.71
C VAL A 398 10.23 8.34 10.97
N PRO A 399 10.73 7.10 10.96
CA PRO A 399 12.09 6.68 10.65
C PRO A 399 12.43 6.82 9.17
N LEU A 400 13.68 7.23 8.91
CA LEU A 400 14.24 7.33 7.57
C LEU A 400 14.15 5.98 6.84
N VAL A 401 14.11 5.99 5.51
CA VAL A 401 13.95 4.80 4.65
C VAL A 401 14.94 3.70 4.98
N LYS A 402 16.20 4.04 5.27
CA LYS A 402 17.26 3.10 5.68
C LYS A 402 17.00 2.37 7.01
N ASN A 403 16.13 2.93 7.85
CA ASN A 403 15.75 2.39 9.16
C ASN A 403 14.41 1.64 9.11
N ARG A 404 13.76 1.56 7.94
CA ARG A 404 12.51 0.81 7.77
C ARG A 404 12.87 -0.61 7.35
N HIS A 405 12.68 -1.58 8.25
CA HIS A 405 13.15 -2.96 8.06
C HIS A 405 12.03 -3.97 7.85
N SER A 406 10.76 -3.62 8.05
CA SER A 406 9.62 -4.49 7.69
C SER A 406 9.51 -4.63 6.17
N ARG A 407 9.44 -5.88 5.68
CA ARG A 407 9.44 -6.19 4.24
C ARG A 407 8.19 -6.92 3.78
N SER A 408 7.74 -7.92 4.53
CA SER A 408 6.58 -8.73 4.18
C SER A 408 5.76 -9.14 5.39
N SER A 409 4.50 -9.48 5.14
CA SER A 409 3.63 -10.14 6.13
C SER A 409 3.90 -11.64 6.11
N CYS A 410 3.74 -12.29 7.27
CA CYS A 410 3.67 -13.74 7.38
C CYS A 410 2.35 -14.26 6.81
N ALA A 411 2.31 -15.49 6.28
CA ALA A 411 1.13 -16.05 5.63
C ALA A 411 -0.12 -15.94 6.51
N ASN A 412 0.01 -16.20 7.81
CA ASN A 412 -1.08 -16.18 8.79
C ASN A 412 -1.50 -14.79 9.28
N ASP A 413 -0.90 -13.71 8.79
CA ASP A 413 -1.14 -12.31 9.21
C ASP A 413 -0.79 -12.01 10.68
N LYS A 414 -0.04 -12.89 11.37
CA LYS A 414 0.33 -12.72 12.78
C LYS A 414 1.72 -12.13 12.98
N CYS A 415 2.49 -11.95 11.92
CA CYS A 415 3.79 -11.31 11.99
C CYS A 415 4.23 -10.61 10.71
N LEU A 416 5.33 -9.88 10.85
CA LEU A 416 6.08 -9.20 9.81
C LEU A 416 7.47 -9.82 9.74
N PHE A 417 7.89 -10.22 8.55
CA PHE A 417 9.29 -10.51 8.29
C PHE A 417 10.07 -9.20 8.15
N GLN A 418 11.19 -9.11 8.86
CA GLN A 418 12.04 -7.92 8.92
C GLN A 418 13.48 -8.25 8.52
N THR A 419 14.13 -7.34 7.80
CA THR A 419 15.58 -7.41 7.56
C THR A 419 16.15 -6.02 7.27
N ASN A 420 17.38 -5.77 7.73
CA ASN A 420 18.13 -4.57 7.35
C ASN A 420 18.85 -4.72 5.99
N VAL A 421 18.90 -5.92 5.42
CA VAL A 421 19.48 -6.20 4.11
C VAL A 421 18.41 -6.02 3.04
N ASP A 422 18.44 -4.86 2.36
CA ASP A 422 17.56 -4.61 1.21
C ASP A 422 18.16 -5.25 -0.05
N MET A 423 17.32 -5.89 -0.87
CA MET A 423 17.71 -6.41 -2.18
C MET A 423 17.83 -5.31 -3.24
N PHE A 424 17.27 -4.11 -3.00
CA PHE A 424 17.30 -3.00 -3.94
C PHE A 424 18.36 -1.95 -3.58
N PRO A 425 18.92 -1.25 -4.57
CA PRO A 425 19.78 -0.10 -4.33
C PRO A 425 19.11 0.96 -3.46
N ALA A 426 19.92 1.61 -2.61
CA ALA A 426 19.44 2.69 -1.78
C ALA A 426 19.08 3.92 -2.63
N PRO A 427 18.00 4.68 -2.32
CA PRO A 427 17.60 5.84 -3.10
C PRO A 427 18.74 6.85 -3.31
N GLU A 428 19.61 6.99 -2.32
CA GLU A 428 20.74 7.92 -2.28
C GLU A 428 21.74 7.74 -3.43
N GLN A 429 21.78 6.55 -4.04
CA GLN A 429 22.74 6.20 -5.07
C GLN A 429 22.45 6.88 -6.41
N ILE A 430 21.20 7.27 -6.69
CA ILE A 430 20.82 7.95 -7.94
C ILE A 430 20.09 9.22 -7.65
N LYS A 431 20.58 10.29 -8.27
CA LYS A 431 19.99 11.63 -8.19
C LYS A 431 19.02 11.85 -9.34
N TRP A 432 17.81 12.26 -9.00
CA TRP A 432 16.84 12.80 -9.95
C TRP A 432 17.26 14.22 -10.37
N PRO A 433 17.32 14.52 -11.68
CA PRO A 433 17.80 15.81 -12.16
C PRO A 433 16.84 16.95 -11.80
N ALA A 434 17.39 18.05 -11.29
CA ALA A 434 16.63 19.28 -11.08
C ALA A 434 16.33 19.98 -12.43
N GLU A 435 17.24 19.88 -13.40
CA GLU A 435 17.10 20.56 -14.68
C GLU A 435 16.01 19.95 -15.57
N PRO A 436 15.04 20.73 -16.10
CA PRO A 436 13.90 20.21 -16.85
C PRO A 436 14.26 19.30 -18.03
N TYR A 437 15.28 19.65 -18.82
CA TYR A 437 15.65 18.90 -20.03
C TYR A 437 16.26 17.51 -19.78
N ASN A 438 16.61 17.19 -18.53
CA ASN A 438 17.16 15.89 -18.14
C ASN A 438 16.12 15.01 -17.42
N ARG A 439 14.89 15.48 -17.21
CA ARG A 439 13.85 14.74 -16.48
C ARG A 439 13.21 13.72 -17.42
N ASP A 440 13.58 12.46 -17.24
CA ASP A 440 13.00 11.32 -17.95
C ASP A 440 12.94 10.13 -16.99
N ILE A 441 11.72 9.65 -16.74
CA ILE A 441 11.46 8.54 -15.84
C ILE A 441 12.04 7.23 -16.37
N HIS A 442 12.03 6.99 -17.69
CA HIS A 442 12.63 5.80 -18.29
C HIS A 442 14.15 5.83 -18.18
N ALA A 443 14.77 6.99 -18.41
CA ALA A 443 16.21 7.15 -18.21
C ALA A 443 16.60 7.01 -16.73
N HIS A 444 15.75 7.44 -15.80
CA HIS A 444 15.95 7.23 -14.37
C HIS A 444 15.85 5.77 -13.96
N GLU A 445 14.82 5.06 -14.42
CA GLU A 445 14.70 3.62 -14.22
C GLU A 445 15.89 2.86 -14.77
N ALA A 446 16.34 3.18 -15.99
CA ALA A 446 17.49 2.54 -16.60
C ALA A 446 18.75 2.74 -15.76
N ARG A 447 18.94 3.94 -15.19
CA ARG A 447 20.04 4.20 -14.25
C ARG A 447 19.93 3.36 -12.98
N ILE A 448 18.72 3.24 -12.40
CA ILE A 448 18.49 2.39 -11.20
C ILE A 448 18.77 0.93 -11.49
N LYS A 449 18.24 0.43 -12.61
CA LYS A 449 18.39 -0.96 -13.03
C LYS A 449 19.84 -1.30 -13.44
N ALA A 450 20.64 -0.31 -13.82
CA ALA A 450 22.07 -0.46 -14.10
C ALA A 450 22.95 -0.54 -12.84
N LEU A 451 22.42 -0.27 -11.65
CA LEU A 451 23.08 -0.57 -10.38
C LEU A 451 23.01 -2.08 -10.10
N ASN A 452 23.32 -2.47 -8.86
CA ASN A 452 23.12 -3.82 -8.37
C ASN A 452 21.63 -4.07 -8.07
N TYR A 453 20.79 -4.02 -9.10
CA TYR A 453 19.35 -4.19 -9.02
C TYR A 453 18.98 -5.65 -9.36
N PRO A 454 18.13 -6.33 -8.57
CA PRO A 454 17.82 -7.73 -8.79
C PRO A 454 17.01 -7.93 -10.07
N SER A 455 17.32 -8.97 -10.83
CA SER A 455 16.54 -9.36 -12.01
C SER A 455 15.09 -9.69 -11.62
N PRO A 456 14.10 -9.48 -12.50
CA PRO A 456 12.71 -9.89 -12.26
C PRO A 456 12.58 -11.35 -11.84
N GLU A 457 13.36 -12.26 -12.43
CA GLU A 457 13.37 -13.69 -12.10
C GLU A 457 13.83 -13.94 -10.66
N PHE A 458 14.87 -13.25 -10.22
CA PHE A 458 15.34 -13.31 -8.83
C PHE A 458 14.25 -12.87 -7.86
N VAL A 459 13.61 -11.72 -8.12
CA VAL A 459 12.51 -11.23 -7.26
C VAL A 459 11.37 -12.25 -7.24
N ALA A 460 11.05 -12.84 -8.40
CA ALA A 460 9.99 -13.83 -8.51
C ALA A 460 10.28 -15.10 -7.68
N MET A 461 11.53 -15.55 -7.62
CA MET A 461 11.91 -16.79 -6.94
C MET A 461 12.34 -16.63 -5.49
N HIS A 462 12.74 -15.43 -5.06
CA HIS A 462 13.44 -15.21 -3.79
C HIS A 462 12.97 -13.99 -3.00
N THR A 463 11.72 -13.57 -3.20
CA THR A 463 11.12 -12.44 -2.47
C THR A 463 10.96 -12.71 -0.97
N TYR A 464 10.87 -11.65 -0.17
CA TYR A 464 10.86 -11.68 1.29
C TYR A 464 9.79 -12.57 1.91
N HIS A 465 8.57 -12.59 1.35
CA HIS A 465 7.47 -13.36 1.93
C HIS A 465 7.70 -14.89 1.93
N TYR A 466 8.59 -15.42 1.08
CA TYR A 466 8.95 -16.84 1.06
C TYR A 466 9.74 -17.31 2.29
N ALA A 467 10.17 -16.39 3.16
CA ALA A 467 10.69 -16.79 4.47
C ALA A 467 9.59 -17.22 5.45
N VAL A 468 8.33 -16.82 5.17
CA VAL A 468 7.18 -16.83 6.08
C VAL A 468 5.87 -17.03 5.33
N ASP A 469 5.84 -17.92 4.32
CA ASP A 469 4.65 -18.24 3.54
C ASP A 469 4.04 -19.60 3.91
N GLN A 470 4.58 -20.29 4.92
CA GLN A 470 4.25 -21.67 5.31
C GLN A 470 4.52 -22.76 4.25
N ASP A 471 5.28 -22.45 3.20
CA ASP A 471 5.67 -23.41 2.16
C ASP A 471 7.19 -23.64 2.15
N LEU A 472 7.63 -24.76 2.72
CA LEU A 472 9.06 -25.11 2.78
C LEU A 472 9.70 -25.38 1.40
N SER A 473 8.92 -25.40 0.32
CA SER A 473 9.43 -25.53 -1.05
C SER A 473 9.80 -24.19 -1.71
N THR A 474 9.37 -23.07 -1.14
CA THR A 474 9.81 -21.73 -1.54
C THR A 474 10.88 -21.24 -0.56
N CYS A 475 11.74 -20.31 -0.99
CA CYS A 475 12.74 -19.74 -0.10
C CYS A 475 13.02 -18.28 -0.43
N TRP A 476 12.99 -17.43 0.59
CA TRP A 476 13.62 -16.12 0.51
C TRP A 476 15.13 -16.32 0.42
N ARG A 477 15.77 -15.55 -0.45
CA ARG A 477 17.23 -15.50 -0.53
C ARG A 477 17.67 -14.05 -0.53
N SER A 478 18.63 -13.71 0.33
CA SER A 478 19.21 -12.38 0.31
C SER A 478 19.92 -12.14 -1.03
N PHE A 479 19.83 -10.92 -1.55
CA PHE A 479 20.53 -10.58 -2.80
C PHE A 479 22.03 -10.35 -2.58
N HIS A 480 22.40 -10.02 -1.34
CA HIS A 480 23.78 -9.80 -0.91
C HIS A 480 24.13 -10.72 0.26
N SER A 481 25.42 -11.06 0.40
CA SER A 481 25.92 -11.72 1.60
C SER A 481 25.82 -10.78 2.80
N PHE A 482 25.46 -11.34 3.95
CA PHE A 482 25.35 -10.59 5.20
C PHE A 482 26.73 -10.17 5.71
N ALA A 483 26.85 -8.94 6.20
CA ALA A 483 27.95 -8.47 7.03
C ALA A 483 27.72 -8.77 8.51
N GLY A 484 28.74 -8.60 9.35
CA GLY A 484 28.56 -8.59 10.81
C GLY A 484 27.61 -7.47 11.23
N GLY A 485 26.60 -7.81 12.03
CA GLY A 485 25.51 -6.91 12.44
C GLY A 485 24.29 -6.90 11.52
N ASP A 486 24.37 -7.53 10.35
CA ASP A 486 23.17 -7.72 9.51
C ASP A 486 22.24 -8.76 10.12
N TYR A 487 20.94 -8.60 9.85
CA TYR A 487 19.92 -9.44 10.45
C TYR A 487 18.71 -9.66 9.57
N PHE A 488 18.03 -10.77 9.84
CA PHE A 488 16.61 -10.95 9.55
C PHE A 488 15.86 -11.25 10.85
N GLY A 489 14.54 -11.26 10.83
CA GLY A 489 13.76 -11.38 12.05
C GLY A 489 12.26 -11.38 11.83
N LEU A 490 11.56 -11.46 12.94
CA LEU A 490 10.11 -11.46 13.01
C LEU A 490 9.66 -10.37 13.97
N ARG A 491 8.62 -9.64 13.58
CA ARG A 491 7.84 -8.79 14.47
C ARG A 491 6.42 -9.32 14.51
N PHE A 492 5.96 -9.72 15.68
CA PHE A 492 4.60 -10.18 15.88
C PHE A 492 3.63 -8.99 16.00
N VAL A 493 2.41 -9.14 15.46
CA VAL A 493 1.39 -8.08 15.46
C VAL A 493 0.93 -7.72 16.89
N LEU A 494 0.97 -8.72 17.77
CA LEU A 494 0.83 -8.64 19.23
C LEU A 494 1.95 -9.44 19.91
N PRO A 495 2.22 -9.22 21.20
CA PRO A 495 3.10 -10.10 21.97
C PRO A 495 2.68 -11.57 21.83
N LEU A 496 3.65 -12.49 21.79
CA LEU A 496 3.39 -13.93 21.58
C LEU A 496 2.37 -14.51 22.58
N LEU A 497 2.45 -14.11 23.86
CA LEU A 497 1.46 -14.55 24.86
C LEU A 497 0.04 -14.12 24.52
N ASP A 498 -0.15 -12.90 24.04
CA ASP A 498 -1.48 -12.37 23.73
C ASP A 498 -2.10 -13.11 22.54
N MET A 499 -1.26 -13.76 21.72
CA MET A 499 -1.67 -14.65 20.64
C MET A 499 -1.77 -16.13 21.05
N GLY A 500 -1.50 -16.47 22.32
CA GLY A 500 -1.53 -17.84 22.84
C GLY A 500 -0.30 -18.68 22.52
N GLU A 501 0.79 -18.07 22.04
CA GLU A 501 1.98 -18.75 21.56
C GLU A 501 3.11 -18.75 22.59
N ASN A 502 3.98 -19.77 22.56
CA ASN A 502 5.16 -19.86 23.42
C ASN A 502 6.44 -20.17 22.61
N ALA A 503 7.37 -19.23 22.58
CA ALA A 503 8.65 -19.36 21.88
C ALA A 503 9.69 -20.19 22.66
N LYS A 504 9.36 -21.42 23.06
CA LYS A 504 10.35 -22.33 23.68
C LYS A 504 11.39 -22.83 22.69
N SER A 505 11.02 -22.92 21.42
CA SER A 505 11.92 -23.31 20.34
C SER A 505 11.72 -22.42 19.12
N ILE A 506 12.78 -22.27 18.34
CA ILE A 506 12.76 -21.64 17.03
C ILE A 506 13.39 -22.61 16.05
N GLU A 507 12.78 -22.83 14.90
CA GLU A 507 13.36 -23.61 13.82
C GLU A 507 13.40 -22.80 12.54
N ILE A 508 14.53 -22.87 11.84
CA ILE A 508 14.77 -22.15 10.59
C ILE A 508 15.17 -23.18 9.52
N TRP A 509 14.44 -23.19 8.41
CA TRP A 509 14.70 -24.11 7.29
C TRP A 509 15.50 -23.45 6.19
N SER A 510 16.36 -24.24 5.54
CA SER A 510 17.14 -23.83 4.37
C SER A 510 17.53 -25.04 3.54
N THR A 511 17.51 -24.92 2.21
CA THR A 511 18.05 -25.96 1.33
C THR A 511 19.57 -25.87 1.19
N GLN A 512 20.16 -24.74 1.58
CA GLN A 512 21.59 -24.49 1.47
C GLN A 512 22.37 -24.87 2.75
N ALA A 513 23.22 -25.89 2.63
CA ALA A 513 24.09 -26.33 3.74
C ALA A 513 25.01 -25.21 4.28
N ALA A 514 25.45 -24.28 3.41
CA ALA A 514 26.24 -23.12 3.80
C ALA A 514 25.44 -22.15 4.70
N THR A 515 24.16 -21.91 4.38
CA THR A 515 23.27 -21.13 5.24
C THR A 515 23.10 -21.81 6.60
N LEU A 516 22.76 -23.11 6.64
CA LEU A 516 22.61 -23.84 7.91
C LEU A 516 23.87 -23.78 8.77
N GLN A 517 25.06 -23.84 8.16
CA GLN A 517 26.33 -23.68 8.87
C GLN A 517 26.50 -22.27 9.46
N ALA A 518 26.15 -21.24 8.68
CA ALA A 518 26.22 -19.84 9.12
C ALA A 518 25.24 -19.57 10.27
N LEU A 519 23.99 -20.06 10.16
CA LEU A 519 22.98 -19.96 11.23
C LEU A 519 23.44 -20.64 12.52
N GLN A 520 24.14 -21.77 12.43
CA GLN A 520 24.63 -22.50 13.61
C GLN A 520 25.83 -21.80 14.27
N SER A 521 26.76 -21.26 13.48
CA SER A 521 28.09 -20.85 13.97
C SER A 521 28.20 -19.35 14.23
N ASN A 522 27.49 -18.54 13.45
CA ASN A 522 27.75 -17.11 13.33
C ASN A 522 26.50 -16.27 13.59
N MET A 523 25.53 -16.77 14.35
CA MET A 523 24.26 -16.11 14.58
C MET A 523 23.99 -15.92 16.07
N ALA A 524 23.61 -14.70 16.44
CA ALA A 524 23.04 -14.37 17.73
C ALA A 524 21.53 -14.20 17.60
N ILE A 525 20.77 -14.89 18.43
CA ILE A 525 19.33 -14.66 18.58
C ILE A 525 19.15 -13.53 19.57
N LYS A 526 18.37 -12.52 19.18
CA LYS A 526 17.96 -11.44 20.06
C LYS A 526 16.45 -11.34 20.12
N ALA A 527 15.93 -10.96 21.28
CA ALA A 527 14.52 -10.74 21.50
C ALA A 527 14.26 -9.34 22.08
N SER A 528 13.07 -8.80 21.78
CA SER A 528 12.63 -7.52 22.33
C SER A 528 11.11 -7.50 22.52
N ILE A 529 10.67 -6.75 23.52
CA ILE A 529 9.25 -6.47 23.79
C ILE A 529 8.77 -5.27 22.95
N ASP A 530 9.65 -4.31 22.69
CA ASP A 530 9.30 -3.00 22.14
C ASP A 530 10.08 -2.62 20.86
N GLY A 531 11.00 -3.48 20.42
CA GLY A 531 11.88 -3.25 19.28
C GLY A 531 13.02 -2.26 19.56
N LYS A 532 13.15 -1.75 20.79
CA LYS A 532 14.17 -0.76 21.19
C LYS A 532 15.22 -1.37 22.10
N ALA A 533 14.78 -2.06 23.15
CA ALA A 533 15.67 -2.77 24.07
C ALA A 533 15.80 -4.22 23.62
N TRP A 534 17.01 -4.62 23.25
CA TRP A 534 17.30 -5.96 22.73
C TRP A 534 18.07 -6.77 23.75
N MET A 535 17.65 -8.01 23.98
CA MET A 535 18.34 -8.98 24.83
C MET A 535 18.93 -10.08 23.97
N THR A 536 20.04 -10.66 24.39
CA THR A 536 20.62 -11.82 23.72
C THR A 536 20.03 -13.09 24.32
N CYS A 537 19.62 -14.02 23.45
CA CYS A 537 19.07 -15.30 23.84
C CYS A 537 20.13 -16.40 23.68
N SER A 538 20.19 -17.28 24.65
CA SER A 538 21.00 -18.50 24.66
C SER A 538 20.10 -19.73 24.70
N GLY A 539 20.51 -20.80 24.06
CA GLY A 539 19.79 -22.08 24.04
C GLY A 539 20.63 -23.17 23.42
N GLU A 540 20.11 -24.40 23.43
CA GLU A 540 20.73 -25.52 22.73
C GLU A 540 20.48 -25.40 21.22
N ILE A 541 21.50 -25.70 20.42
CA ILE A 541 21.41 -25.64 18.96
C ILE A 541 21.51 -27.05 18.40
N GLU A 542 20.46 -27.50 17.73
CA GLU A 542 20.40 -28.78 17.03
C GLU A 542 20.36 -28.51 15.51
N LYS A 543 21.26 -29.13 14.77
CA LYS A 543 21.27 -29.09 13.30
C LYS A 543 20.72 -30.39 12.75
N SER A 544 19.72 -30.29 11.88
CA SER A 544 19.11 -31.42 11.18
C SER A 544 19.39 -31.34 9.68
N GLN A 545 18.92 -32.35 8.92
CA GLN A 545 18.94 -32.29 7.46
C GLN A 545 17.89 -31.26 6.98
N GLY A 546 18.35 -30.03 6.72
CA GLY A 546 17.51 -28.96 6.15
C GLY A 546 17.04 -27.91 7.15
N SER A 547 17.36 -28.02 8.44
CA SER A 547 17.02 -27.00 9.43
C SER A 547 18.06 -26.82 10.54
N VAL A 548 18.02 -25.65 11.18
CA VAL A 548 18.65 -25.39 12.48
C VAL A 548 17.54 -25.09 13.48
N ARG A 549 17.54 -25.84 14.59
CA ARG A 549 16.60 -25.67 15.69
C ARG A 549 17.31 -25.15 16.92
N PHE A 550 16.75 -24.13 17.53
CA PHE A 550 17.17 -23.55 18.80
C PHE A 550 16.14 -23.96 19.86
N MET A 551 16.59 -24.61 20.92
CA MET A 551 15.75 -25.15 21.99
C MET A 551 16.11 -24.51 23.33
N ASP A 552 15.17 -24.58 24.28
CA ASP A 552 15.33 -24.06 25.64
C ASP A 552 15.84 -22.61 25.68
N LEU A 553 15.27 -21.79 24.79
CA LEU A 553 15.65 -20.39 24.64
C LEU A 553 15.43 -19.61 25.94
N SER A 554 16.51 -19.04 26.46
CA SER A 554 16.52 -18.12 27.59
C SER A 554 17.14 -16.80 27.17
N CYS A 555 16.41 -15.70 27.30
CA CYS A 555 16.89 -14.36 26.94
C CYS A 555 17.25 -13.58 28.21
N THR A 556 18.46 -13.03 28.24
CA THR A 556 18.97 -12.25 29.39
C THR A 556 19.46 -10.88 28.94
N ASP A 557 19.24 -9.87 29.79
CA ASP A 557 19.74 -8.51 29.57
C ASP A 557 21.24 -8.46 29.92
N THR A 558 22.10 -8.50 28.90
CA THR A 558 23.55 -8.40 29.02
C THR A 558 23.94 -6.99 29.48
N GLY A 559 23.85 -6.72 30.77
CA GLY A 559 24.23 -5.41 31.34
C GLY A 559 23.56 -5.09 32.68
N LYS A 560 22.47 -5.75 33.02
CA LYS A 560 21.86 -5.68 34.35
C LYS A 560 22.04 -7.03 35.02
N ASN A 561 22.85 -7.10 36.08
CA ASN A 561 23.01 -8.27 36.96
C ASN A 561 21.70 -8.70 37.67
N ILE A 562 20.57 -8.12 37.29
CA ILE A 562 19.24 -8.56 37.67
C ILE A 562 18.83 -9.50 36.54
N GLY A 563 18.97 -10.81 36.76
CA GLY A 563 18.52 -11.86 35.85
C GLY A 563 17.00 -11.82 35.68
N ILE A 564 16.50 -10.81 34.99
CA ILE A 564 15.14 -10.80 34.46
C ILE A 564 15.20 -11.82 33.33
N GLN A 565 14.94 -13.09 33.67
CA GLN A 565 14.47 -14.05 32.69
C GLN A 565 13.17 -13.47 32.17
N LEU A 566 13.25 -12.85 31.00
CA LEU A 566 12.06 -12.45 30.31
C LEU A 566 11.39 -13.75 29.91
N ASP A 567 10.34 -14.06 30.64
CA ASP A 567 9.43 -15.09 30.25
C ASP A 567 9.03 -14.79 28.80
N THR A 568 9.25 -15.78 27.93
CA THR A 568 9.08 -15.69 26.47
C THR A 568 7.70 -15.15 26.08
N ARG A 569 6.74 -15.16 27.01
CA ARG A 569 5.43 -14.52 26.93
C ARG A 569 5.43 -13.06 26.48
N GLY A 570 6.42 -12.26 26.86
CA GLY A 570 6.46 -10.82 26.54
C GLY A 570 7.05 -10.47 25.17
N ILE A 571 7.57 -11.45 24.43
CA ILE A 571 8.34 -11.19 23.20
C ILE A 571 7.39 -10.73 22.08
N GLN A 572 7.71 -9.60 21.46
CA GLN A 572 7.06 -9.11 20.24
C GLN A 572 8.02 -9.08 19.05
N HIS A 573 9.32 -9.06 19.28
CA HIS A 573 10.34 -9.01 18.23
C HIS A 573 11.39 -10.09 18.44
N LEU A 574 11.74 -10.77 17.35
CA LEU A 574 12.85 -11.71 17.26
C LEU A 574 13.80 -11.23 16.15
N ARG A 575 15.10 -11.31 16.41
CA ARG A 575 16.16 -10.95 15.47
C ARG A 575 17.23 -12.05 15.44
N PHE A 576 17.62 -12.41 14.23
CA PHE A 576 18.67 -13.35 13.89
C PHE A 576 19.84 -12.54 13.33
N GLU A 577 20.74 -12.11 14.20
CA GLU A 577 21.81 -11.17 13.87
C GLU A 577 23.12 -11.92 13.62
N MET A 578 23.77 -11.64 12.50
CA MET A 578 25.05 -12.24 12.15
C MET A 578 26.16 -11.63 13.01
N THR A 579 26.93 -12.47 13.70
CA THR A 579 28.09 -12.05 14.50
C THR A 579 29.32 -11.80 13.63
N ASP A 580 29.38 -12.42 12.45
CA ASP A 580 30.44 -12.26 11.46
C ASP A 580 29.87 -12.29 10.04
N LYS A 581 30.67 -11.85 9.07
CA LYS A 581 30.30 -11.83 7.65
C LYS A 581 30.00 -13.25 7.14
N SER A 582 28.88 -13.41 6.44
CA SER A 582 28.57 -14.64 5.71
C SER A 582 29.39 -14.75 4.42
N ALA A 583 29.87 -15.95 4.12
CA ALA A 583 30.57 -16.24 2.87
C ALA A 583 29.64 -16.17 1.65
N SER A 584 28.35 -16.44 1.83
CA SER A 584 27.33 -16.45 0.77
C SER A 584 26.07 -15.70 1.19
N PRO A 585 25.18 -15.37 0.24
CA PRO A 585 23.83 -14.96 0.57
C PRO A 585 23.11 -16.01 1.43
N ILE A 586 22.21 -15.54 2.30
CA ILE A 586 21.42 -16.37 3.21
C ILE A 586 20.13 -16.77 2.53
N GLU A 587 19.71 -18.03 2.70
CA GLU A 587 18.45 -18.58 2.18
C GLU A 587 17.59 -19.14 3.32
N ILE A 588 16.34 -18.69 3.41
CA ILE A 588 15.38 -19.11 4.43
C ILE A 588 14.11 -19.60 3.72
N CYS A 589 13.76 -20.85 3.94
CA CYS A 589 12.58 -21.51 3.35
C CYS A 589 11.40 -21.61 4.32
N GLY A 590 11.61 -21.17 5.56
CA GLY A 590 10.56 -21.17 6.58
C GLY A 590 11.13 -20.84 7.94
N ILE A 591 10.27 -20.32 8.81
CA ILE A 591 10.58 -20.07 10.21
C ILE A 591 9.43 -20.60 11.05
N ARG A 592 9.75 -21.28 12.16
CA ARG A 592 8.76 -21.74 13.15
C ARG A 592 9.16 -21.22 14.50
N VAL A 593 8.17 -20.74 15.25
CA VAL A 593 8.35 -20.22 16.62
C VAL A 593 7.34 -20.92 17.51
N GLY A 594 7.82 -21.82 18.37
CA GLY A 594 6.95 -22.73 19.12
C GLY A 594 6.16 -23.64 18.18
N ASP A 595 4.84 -23.65 18.33
CA ASP A 595 3.92 -24.44 17.49
C ASP A 595 3.46 -23.68 16.25
N MET A 596 3.81 -22.39 16.15
CA MET A 596 3.42 -21.53 15.04
C MET A 596 4.39 -21.67 13.87
N ILE A 597 3.93 -22.31 12.80
CA ILE A 597 4.59 -22.31 11.48
C ILE A 597 4.24 -21.00 10.79
N LEU A 598 5.25 -20.26 10.34
CA LEU A 598 5.11 -18.90 9.81
C LEU A 598 5.26 -18.84 8.30
#